data_AF-X5MCP5-F1
#
_entry.id   AF-X5MCP5-F1
#
_cell.length_a   1.000
_cell.length_b   1.000
_cell.length_c   1.000
_cell.angle_alpha   90.00
_cell.angle_beta   90.00
_cell.angle_gamma   90.00
#
_symmetry.space_group_name_H-M   'P 1'
#
loop_
_entity.id
_entity.type
_entity.pdbx_description
1 polymer ?
#
loop_
_entity_poly.entity_id
_entity_poly.type
_entity_poly.pdbx_seq_one_letter_code
_entity_poly.pdbx_strand_id
1 'polypeptide(L)'
;MAEFSDEQRAALRGLIDAEVRGRTNRNGGGTFGVLSFLLLVVLAGGLGFFFWVNQGTWDWRNLYADGGGGGDNREVLSEFLLRQAESITDEVRFAQREVSSLRGQQEQLRDEAEEIAAAYRKLAQKAAKAERMISVAEDLDRKLDQVAGAVASSGAVQSVLADKLMASRLQAGTFECGHAYRPTEDGWEEVMTRTVSFESGFTSPPKVFLAPNLLEAYYREPNVILAFEAGSITENKFDLTIRAAGASTISDCRVDWIAVGSVE
;
A
#
# COMPACT_ATOMS: atom_id res chain seq x y z
N MET A 1 46.29 10.07 -40.61
CA MET A 1 45.27 9.03 -40.40
C MET A 1 45.78 8.12 -39.30
N ALA A 2 45.13 8.11 -38.14
CA ALA A 2 45.49 7.17 -37.08
C ALA A 2 44.88 5.82 -37.43
N GLU A 3 45.72 4.82 -37.70
CA GLU A 3 45.26 3.45 -37.85
C GLU A 3 44.90 2.89 -36.48
N PHE A 4 43.71 2.31 -36.35
CA PHE A 4 43.34 1.53 -35.17
C PHE A 4 44.39 0.45 -34.91
N SER A 5 44.81 0.33 -33.65
CA SER A 5 45.73 -0.75 -33.27
C SER A 5 45.07 -2.10 -33.50
N ASP A 6 45.87 -3.14 -33.75
CA ASP A 6 45.34 -4.50 -33.95
C ASP A 6 44.53 -4.99 -32.75
N GLU A 7 44.84 -4.49 -31.55
CA GLU A 7 44.12 -4.77 -30.31
C GLU A 7 42.71 -4.16 -30.32
N GLN A 8 42.57 -2.92 -30.80
CA GLN A 8 41.27 -2.27 -30.99
C GLN A 8 40.45 -2.97 -32.06
N ARG A 9 41.09 -3.40 -33.16
CA ARG A 9 40.43 -4.16 -34.24
C ARG A 9 39.96 -5.54 -33.74
N ALA A 10 40.75 -6.21 -32.92
CA ALA A 10 40.40 -7.51 -32.33
C ALA A 10 39.25 -7.37 -31.31
N ALA A 11 39.27 -6.35 -30.46
CA ALA A 11 38.18 -6.06 -29.52
C ALA A 11 36.86 -5.77 -30.25
N LEU A 12 36.92 -5.00 -31.35
CA LEU A 12 35.75 -4.71 -32.18
C LEU A 12 35.15 -5.98 -32.80
N ARG A 13 36.01 -6.88 -33.32
CA ARG A 13 35.58 -8.16 -33.88
C ARG A 13 34.95 -9.07 -32.83
N GLY A 14 35.52 -9.11 -31.62
CA GLY A 14 34.96 -9.89 -30.51
C GLY A 14 33.56 -9.44 -30.09
N LEU A 15 33.32 -8.13 -30.08
CA LEU A 15 32.00 -7.54 -29.78
C LEU A 15 30.97 -7.85 -30.88
N ILE A 16 31.36 -7.79 -32.15
CA ILE A 16 30.48 -8.12 -33.28
C ILE A 16 30.08 -9.60 -33.25
N ASP A 17 31.05 -10.49 -33.02
CA ASP A 17 30.80 -11.94 -32.98
C ASP A 17 29.93 -12.38 -31.78
N ALA A 18 29.99 -11.65 -30.66
CA ALA A 18 29.14 -11.88 -29.49
C ALA A 18 27.67 -11.49 -29.76
N GLU A 19 27.45 -10.38 -30.47
CA GLU A 19 26.11 -9.88 -30.84
C GLU A 19 25.46 -10.79 -31.90
N VAL A 20 26.21 -11.24 -32.90
CA VAL A 20 25.72 -12.18 -33.92
C VAL A 20 25.33 -13.52 -33.29
N ARG A 21 26.09 -13.99 -32.29
CA ARG A 21 25.72 -15.19 -31.52
C ARG A 21 24.53 -14.98 -30.59
N GLY A 22 24.33 -13.77 -30.06
CA GLY A 22 23.15 -13.43 -29.24
C GLY A 22 21.82 -13.44 -29.99
N ARG A 23 21.83 -13.15 -31.31
CA ARG A 23 20.61 -13.08 -32.14
C ARG A 23 20.02 -14.42 -32.56
N THR A 24 20.76 -15.52 -32.50
CA THR A 24 20.26 -16.84 -32.94
C THR A 24 19.43 -17.57 -31.87
N ASN A 25 19.30 -17.05 -30.65
CA ASN A 25 18.70 -17.79 -29.54
C ASN A 25 17.50 -17.12 -28.84
N ARG A 26 16.86 -16.07 -29.39
CA ARG A 26 15.66 -15.48 -28.78
C ARG A 26 14.61 -15.04 -29.81
N ASN A 27 13.69 -15.96 -30.10
CA ASN A 27 12.34 -15.62 -30.55
C ASN A 27 11.55 -15.12 -29.33
N GLY A 28 11.46 -13.80 -29.14
CA GLY A 28 10.54 -13.23 -28.17
C GLY A 28 10.96 -11.85 -27.66
N GLY A 29 10.26 -10.82 -28.14
CA GLY A 29 9.97 -9.60 -27.37
C GLY A 29 11.13 -8.65 -27.08
N GLY A 30 11.32 -7.68 -27.98
CA GLY A 30 11.43 -6.27 -27.62
C GLY A 30 12.42 -5.87 -26.54
N THR A 31 13.71 -6.00 -26.80
CA THR A 31 14.70 -5.06 -26.26
C THR A 31 15.63 -4.65 -27.39
N PHE A 32 15.39 -3.46 -27.95
CA PHE A 32 16.37 -2.79 -28.81
C PHE A 32 17.55 -2.45 -27.90
N GLY A 33 18.56 -3.32 -27.90
CA GLY A 33 19.71 -3.23 -27.01
C GLY A 33 20.48 -1.95 -27.22
N VAL A 34 20.89 -1.34 -26.11
CA VAL A 34 21.68 -0.09 -25.99
C VAL A 34 22.89 -0.06 -26.95
N LEU A 35 23.44 -1.22 -27.33
CA LEU A 35 24.51 -1.35 -28.32
C LEU A 35 24.09 -1.02 -29.76
N SER A 36 22.87 -1.38 -30.17
CA SER A 36 22.33 -0.97 -31.47
C SER A 36 22.09 0.54 -31.48
N PHE A 37 21.67 1.13 -30.36
CA PHE A 37 21.51 2.57 -30.22
C PHE A 37 22.86 3.31 -30.22
N LEU A 38 23.88 2.80 -29.52
CA LEU A 38 25.24 3.36 -29.55
C LEU A 38 25.89 3.24 -30.93
N LEU A 39 25.70 2.11 -31.62
CA LEU A 39 26.17 1.96 -33.00
C LEU A 39 25.44 2.94 -33.94
N LEU A 40 24.15 3.17 -33.72
CA LEU A 40 23.36 4.14 -34.49
C LEU A 40 23.73 5.58 -34.15
N VAL A 41 24.11 5.90 -32.91
CA VAL A 41 24.63 7.21 -32.49
C VAL A 41 26.04 7.45 -33.01
N VAL A 42 26.91 6.44 -33.06
CA VAL A 42 28.24 6.55 -33.69
C VAL A 42 28.11 6.67 -35.21
N LEU A 43 27.20 5.92 -35.83
CA LEU A 43 26.92 6.02 -37.27
C LEU A 43 26.17 7.31 -37.62
N ALA A 44 25.25 7.80 -36.79
CA ALA A 44 24.54 9.06 -36.99
C ALA A 44 25.38 10.28 -36.59
N GLY A 45 26.32 10.15 -35.66
CA GLY A 45 27.34 11.15 -35.37
C GLY A 45 28.37 11.22 -36.49
N GLY A 46 28.78 10.08 -37.05
CA GLY A 46 29.62 10.01 -38.25
C GLY A 46 28.90 10.52 -39.52
N LEU A 47 27.62 10.18 -39.71
CA LEU A 47 26.81 10.64 -40.83
C LEU A 47 26.34 12.08 -40.66
N GLY A 48 26.09 12.54 -39.45
CA GLY A 48 25.77 13.92 -39.10
C GLY A 48 26.99 14.83 -39.22
N PHE A 49 28.19 14.35 -38.87
CA PHE A 49 29.45 15.00 -39.22
C PHE A 49 29.61 15.09 -40.74
N PHE A 50 29.35 14.00 -41.48
CA PHE A 50 29.34 14.03 -42.95
C PHE A 50 28.27 14.96 -43.54
N PHE A 51 27.08 15.09 -42.94
CA PHE A 51 26.01 15.96 -43.43
C PHE A 51 26.21 17.43 -43.05
N TRP A 52 26.76 17.71 -41.86
CA TRP A 52 27.11 19.06 -41.40
C TRP A 52 28.30 19.62 -42.18
N VAL A 53 29.30 18.77 -42.48
CA VAL A 53 30.40 19.06 -43.42
C VAL A 53 29.90 19.31 -44.84
N ASN A 54 28.75 18.75 -45.23
CA ASN A 54 28.22 18.84 -46.60
C ASN A 54 27.15 19.94 -46.78
N GLN A 55 26.61 20.52 -45.71
CA GLN A 55 25.63 21.62 -45.79
C GLN A 55 26.14 22.99 -45.29
N GLY A 56 27.23 23.03 -44.52
CA GLY A 56 27.99 24.26 -44.30
C GLY A 56 29.06 24.42 -45.37
N THR A 57 29.12 25.58 -46.03
CA THR A 57 30.11 25.97 -47.05
C THR A 57 31.54 26.12 -46.47
N TRP A 58 32.04 25.11 -45.77
CA TRP A 58 33.44 24.99 -45.42
C TRP A 58 34.14 24.37 -46.62
N ASP A 59 34.51 25.24 -47.56
CA ASP A 59 35.35 24.84 -48.67
C ASP A 59 36.76 24.56 -48.14
N TRP A 60 37.02 23.31 -47.75
CA TRP A 60 38.34 22.83 -47.30
C TRP A 60 39.45 23.21 -48.30
N ARG A 61 39.09 23.45 -49.56
CA ARG A 61 40.02 23.90 -50.60
C ARG A 61 40.55 25.32 -50.35
N ASN A 62 39.78 26.22 -49.73
CA ASN A 62 40.26 27.56 -49.38
C ASN A 62 41.24 27.58 -48.20
N LEU A 63 41.24 26.54 -47.37
CA LEU A 63 42.26 26.35 -46.32
C LEU A 63 43.62 25.91 -46.89
N TYR A 64 43.67 25.43 -48.13
CA TYR A 64 44.91 25.01 -48.80
C TYR A 64 45.29 25.88 -50.00
N ALA A 65 44.40 26.76 -50.49
CA ALA A 65 44.60 27.49 -51.74
C ALA A 65 45.41 28.79 -51.61
N ASP A 66 45.47 29.44 -50.45
CA ASP A 66 46.35 30.61 -50.23
C ASP A 66 47.76 30.18 -49.77
N GLY A 67 48.44 29.47 -50.66
CA GLY A 67 49.86 29.18 -50.56
C GLY A 67 50.69 30.43 -50.86
N GLY A 68 50.87 31.28 -49.85
CA GLY A 68 51.80 32.41 -49.91
C GLY A 68 52.69 32.59 -48.67
N GLY A 69 52.35 31.98 -47.54
CA GLY A 69 53.16 32.02 -46.31
C GLY A 69 53.12 30.68 -45.62
N GLY A 70 54.28 30.02 -45.49
CA GLY A 70 54.44 28.71 -44.85
C GLY A 70 54.25 28.74 -43.33
N GLY A 71 53.09 29.21 -42.86
CA GLY A 71 52.68 29.21 -41.45
C GLY A 71 51.54 28.22 -41.20
N ASP A 72 51.87 27.12 -40.52
CA ASP A 72 51.05 26.35 -39.56
C ASP A 72 49.54 26.09 -39.76
N ASN A 73 49.06 25.82 -40.98
CA ASN A 73 47.72 25.22 -41.19
C ASN A 73 47.49 23.88 -40.45
N ARG A 74 48.57 23.20 -40.04
CA ARG A 74 48.49 22.00 -39.20
C ARG A 74 48.00 22.31 -37.78
N GLU A 75 48.36 23.49 -37.26
CA GLU A 75 47.99 23.91 -35.91
C GLU A 75 46.48 24.17 -35.82
N VAL A 76 45.91 24.90 -36.78
CA VAL A 76 44.46 25.18 -36.84
C VAL A 76 43.61 23.91 -36.95
N LEU A 77 44.01 22.96 -37.81
CA LEU A 77 43.30 21.69 -37.94
C LEU A 77 43.42 20.85 -36.66
N SER A 78 44.59 20.86 -36.02
CA SER A 78 44.80 20.13 -34.76
C SER A 78 43.95 20.69 -33.63
N GLU A 79 43.84 22.02 -33.53
CA GLU A 79 43.02 22.69 -32.52
C GLU A 79 41.53 22.41 -32.74
N PHE A 80 41.05 22.44 -33.99
CA PHE A 80 39.66 22.08 -34.29
C PHE A 80 39.34 20.63 -33.92
N LEU A 81 40.21 19.68 -34.30
CA LEU A 81 40.01 18.26 -33.97
C LEU A 81 40.05 18.01 -32.46
N LEU A 82 40.92 18.71 -31.73
CA LEU A 82 40.97 18.67 -30.26
C LEU A 82 39.66 19.18 -29.65
N ARG A 83 39.16 20.34 -30.09
CA ARG A 83 37.87 20.88 -29.60
C ARG A 83 36.70 19.95 -29.90
N GLN A 84 36.68 19.29 -31.06
CA GLN A 84 35.67 18.28 -31.39
C GLN A 84 35.78 17.04 -30.48
N ALA A 85 37.00 16.56 -30.24
CA ALA A 85 37.24 15.44 -29.33
C ALA A 85 36.82 15.76 -27.88
N GLU A 86 37.07 16.99 -27.41
CA GLU A 86 36.62 17.47 -26.11
C GLU A 86 35.08 17.52 -26.02
N SER A 87 34.41 18.09 -27.04
CA SER A 87 32.94 18.14 -27.10
C SER A 87 32.31 16.76 -27.05
N ILE A 88 32.81 15.80 -27.84
CA ILE A 88 32.33 14.42 -27.83
C ILE A 88 32.57 13.76 -26.47
N THR A 89 33.74 14.01 -25.86
CA THR A 89 34.06 13.47 -24.53
C THR A 89 33.08 13.98 -23.48
N ASP A 90 32.68 15.26 -23.53
CA ASP A 90 31.73 15.83 -22.58
C ASP A 90 30.31 15.31 -22.79
N GLU A 91 29.87 15.09 -24.03
CA GLU A 91 28.59 14.43 -24.32
C GLU A 91 28.56 12.99 -23.80
N VAL A 92 29.64 12.23 -23.98
CA VAL A 92 29.76 10.85 -23.46
C VAL A 92 29.70 10.85 -21.93
N ARG A 93 30.38 11.79 -21.27
CA ARG A 93 30.31 11.95 -19.80
C ARG A 93 28.90 12.31 -19.34
N PHE A 94 28.20 13.17 -20.08
CA PHE A 94 26.81 13.52 -19.79
C PHE A 94 25.90 12.29 -19.89
N ALA A 95 25.94 11.56 -21.02
CA ALA A 95 25.15 10.35 -21.22
C ALA A 95 25.46 9.26 -20.17
N GLN A 96 26.73 9.11 -19.78
CA GLN A 96 27.13 8.17 -18.73
C GLN A 96 26.56 8.53 -17.35
N ARG A 97 26.47 9.83 -17.01
CA ARG A 97 25.80 10.29 -15.79
C ARG A 97 24.29 10.01 -15.84
N GLU A 98 23.65 10.25 -16.97
CA GLU A 98 22.21 10.00 -17.15
C GLU A 98 21.89 8.50 -17.01
N VAL A 99 22.65 7.63 -17.69
CA VAL A 99 22.49 6.17 -17.54
C VAL A 99 22.71 5.70 -16.10
N SER A 100 23.69 6.29 -15.40
CA SER A 100 23.93 5.96 -13.99
C SER A 100 22.76 6.39 -13.10
N SER A 101 22.18 7.57 -13.37
CA SER A 101 20.99 8.06 -12.66
C SER A 101 19.77 7.17 -12.92
N LEU A 102 19.51 6.79 -14.17
CA LEU A 102 18.41 5.90 -14.54
C LEU A 102 18.54 4.51 -13.93
N ARG A 103 19.76 3.97 -13.82
CA ARG A 103 20.02 2.71 -13.10
C ARG A 103 19.65 2.83 -11.63
N GLY A 104 20.02 3.93 -10.97
CA GLY A 104 19.63 4.19 -9.59
C GLY A 104 18.11 4.25 -9.41
N GLN A 105 17.39 4.93 -10.32
CA GLN A 105 15.93 4.96 -10.29
C GLN A 105 15.30 3.58 -10.53
N GLN A 106 15.87 2.78 -11.44
CA GLN A 106 15.38 1.43 -11.71
C GLN A 106 15.57 0.50 -10.50
N GLU A 107 16.67 0.64 -9.77
CA GLU A 107 16.93 -0.11 -8.55
C GLU A 107 15.96 0.31 -7.43
N GLN A 108 15.74 1.61 -7.25
CA GLN A 108 14.74 2.11 -6.29
C GLN A 108 13.33 1.58 -6.59
N LEU A 109 12.88 1.63 -7.85
CA LEU A 109 11.56 1.11 -8.24
C LEU A 109 11.44 -0.40 -8.04
N ARG A 110 12.55 -1.14 -8.19
CA ARG A 110 12.58 -2.57 -7.92
C ARG A 110 12.41 -2.84 -6.42
N ASP A 111 13.10 -2.11 -5.57
CA ASP A 111 13.00 -2.26 -4.11
C ASP A 111 11.57 -1.91 -3.63
N GLU A 112 10.99 -0.82 -4.14
CA GLU A 112 9.58 -0.45 -3.87
C GLU A 112 8.61 -1.55 -4.32
N ALA A 113 8.82 -2.15 -5.49
CA ALA A 113 8.00 -3.25 -5.98
C ALA A 113 8.11 -4.51 -5.10
N GLU A 114 9.32 -4.83 -4.60
CA GLU A 114 9.54 -5.94 -3.68
C GLU A 114 8.86 -5.71 -2.31
N GLU A 115 8.88 -4.48 -1.80
CA GLU A 115 8.17 -4.08 -0.58
C GLU A 115 6.65 -4.23 -0.74
N ILE A 116 6.09 -3.71 -1.84
CA ILE A 116 4.67 -3.83 -2.16
C ILE A 116 4.27 -5.31 -2.26
N ALA A 117 5.05 -6.13 -2.96
CA ALA A 117 4.81 -7.58 -3.07
C ALA A 117 4.85 -8.29 -1.70
N ALA A 118 5.72 -7.87 -0.78
CA ALA A 118 5.73 -8.37 0.59
C ALA A 118 4.47 -7.97 1.38
N ALA A 119 3.99 -6.74 1.22
CA ALA A 119 2.75 -6.27 1.85
C ALA A 119 1.53 -7.07 1.36
N TYR A 120 1.40 -7.30 0.04
CA TYR A 120 0.33 -8.12 -0.52
C TYR A 120 0.35 -9.58 -0.01
N ARG A 121 1.53 -10.18 0.15
CA ARG A 121 1.67 -11.52 0.75
C ARG A 121 1.15 -11.55 2.20
N LYS A 122 1.44 -10.52 3.00
CA LYS A 122 0.92 -10.41 4.38
C LYS A 122 -0.61 -10.25 4.39
N LEU A 123 -1.17 -9.47 3.47
CA LEU A 123 -2.62 -9.31 3.33
C LEU A 123 -3.30 -10.64 2.95
N ALA A 124 -2.74 -11.38 1.99
CA ALA A 124 -3.25 -12.69 1.61
C ALA A 124 -3.24 -13.70 2.78
N GLN A 125 -2.19 -13.69 3.60
CA GLN A 125 -2.14 -14.51 4.83
C GLN A 125 -3.22 -14.12 5.84
N LYS A 126 -3.50 -12.81 6.01
CA LYS A 126 -4.57 -12.33 6.88
C LYS A 126 -5.94 -12.76 6.37
N ALA A 127 -6.19 -12.67 5.06
CA ALA A 127 -7.43 -13.14 4.43
C ALA A 127 -7.64 -14.65 4.66
N ALA A 128 -6.62 -15.48 4.40
CA ALA A 128 -6.68 -16.92 4.65
C ALA A 128 -6.86 -17.30 6.14
N LYS A 129 -6.46 -16.42 7.06
CA LYS A 129 -6.76 -16.59 8.50
C LYS A 129 -8.21 -16.23 8.80
N ALA A 130 -8.74 -15.17 8.21
CA ALA A 130 -10.13 -14.76 8.37
C ALA A 130 -11.11 -15.84 7.84
N GLU A 131 -10.83 -16.43 6.67
CA GLU A 131 -11.61 -17.54 6.12
C GLU A 131 -11.66 -18.75 7.06
N ARG A 132 -10.53 -19.10 7.70
CA ARG A 132 -10.51 -20.15 8.74
C ARG A 132 -11.35 -19.79 9.95
N MET A 133 -11.35 -18.53 10.38
CA MET A 133 -12.18 -18.08 11.50
C MET A 133 -13.67 -18.15 11.16
N ILE A 134 -14.06 -17.83 9.93
CA ILE A 134 -15.44 -17.97 9.45
C ILE A 134 -15.87 -19.44 9.49
N SER A 135 -15.05 -20.35 8.97
CA SER A 135 -15.35 -21.79 9.02
C SER A 135 -15.49 -22.33 10.45
N VAL A 136 -14.67 -21.85 11.39
CA VAL A 136 -14.80 -22.20 12.81
C VAL A 136 -16.10 -21.65 13.41
N ALA A 137 -16.51 -20.44 13.06
CA ALA A 137 -17.76 -19.86 13.51
C ALA A 137 -18.97 -20.67 12.99
N GLU A 138 -18.96 -21.09 11.72
CA GLU A 138 -20.01 -21.94 11.13
C GLU A 138 -20.08 -23.34 11.75
N ASP A 139 -18.95 -23.93 12.15
CA ASP A 139 -18.93 -25.20 12.89
C ASP A 139 -19.48 -25.03 14.31
N LEU A 140 -19.15 -23.91 14.97
CA LEU A 140 -19.67 -23.60 16.29
C LEU A 140 -21.18 -23.38 16.27
N ASP A 141 -21.69 -22.68 15.27
CA ASP A 141 -23.12 -22.44 15.05
C ASP A 141 -23.89 -23.77 14.88
N ARG A 142 -23.38 -24.66 14.01
CA ARG A 142 -23.94 -26.01 13.85
C ARG A 142 -23.92 -26.83 15.15
N LYS A 143 -22.87 -26.71 15.95
CA LYS A 143 -22.79 -27.37 17.26
C LYS A 143 -23.78 -26.78 18.25
N LEU A 144 -23.99 -25.46 18.24
CA LEU A 144 -25.00 -24.80 19.06
C LEU A 144 -26.40 -25.29 18.70
N ASP A 145 -26.72 -25.43 17.41
CA ASP A 145 -27.99 -26.00 16.97
C ASP A 145 -28.19 -27.45 17.43
N GLN A 146 -27.15 -28.28 17.34
CA GLN A 146 -27.21 -29.66 17.84
C GLN A 146 -27.44 -29.71 19.35
N VAL A 147 -26.77 -28.83 20.11
CA VAL A 147 -26.97 -28.72 21.56
C VAL A 147 -28.36 -28.21 21.87
N ALA A 148 -28.86 -27.20 21.16
CA ALA A 148 -30.21 -26.66 21.33
C ALA A 148 -31.27 -27.73 21.05
N GLY A 149 -31.12 -28.51 19.98
CA GLY A 149 -31.98 -29.65 19.67
C GLY A 149 -31.94 -30.74 20.74
N ALA A 150 -30.74 -31.10 21.23
CA ALA A 150 -30.58 -32.06 22.31
C ALA A 150 -31.23 -31.57 23.63
N VAL A 151 -31.06 -30.29 23.96
CA VAL A 151 -31.69 -29.64 25.12
C VAL A 151 -33.22 -29.62 24.97
N ALA A 152 -33.74 -29.25 23.81
CA ALA A 152 -35.18 -29.24 23.53
C ALA A 152 -35.80 -30.64 23.60
N SER A 153 -35.07 -31.68 23.21
CA SER A 153 -35.52 -33.07 23.32
C SER A 153 -35.38 -33.67 24.73
N SER A 154 -34.62 -33.03 25.61
CA SER A 154 -34.41 -33.47 26.98
C SER A 154 -35.43 -32.84 27.93
N GLY A 155 -36.51 -33.57 28.22
CA GLY A 155 -37.57 -33.12 29.13
C GLY A 155 -37.06 -32.72 30.52
N ALA A 156 -35.96 -33.30 30.99
CA ALA A 156 -35.33 -32.94 32.27
C ALA A 156 -34.60 -31.57 32.21
N VAL A 157 -34.03 -31.20 31.07
CA VAL A 157 -33.40 -29.88 30.91
C VAL A 157 -34.47 -28.81 30.71
N GLN A 158 -35.53 -29.11 29.95
CA GLN A 158 -36.66 -28.19 29.82
C GLN A 158 -37.34 -27.90 31.16
N SER A 159 -37.52 -28.89 32.05
CA SER A 159 -38.11 -28.64 33.37
C SER A 159 -37.20 -27.79 34.25
N VAL A 160 -35.89 -28.08 34.32
CA VAL A 160 -34.93 -27.29 35.10
C VAL A 160 -34.78 -25.88 34.55
N LEU A 161 -34.79 -25.72 33.22
CA LEU A 161 -34.71 -24.42 32.57
C LEU A 161 -36.00 -23.63 32.76
N ALA A 162 -37.17 -24.27 32.68
CA ALA A 162 -38.45 -23.65 32.98
C ALA A 162 -38.52 -23.23 34.44
N ASP A 163 -38.13 -24.08 35.39
CA ASP A 163 -38.08 -23.71 36.81
C ASP A 163 -37.12 -22.55 37.07
N LYS A 164 -35.95 -22.54 36.42
CA LYS A 164 -35.00 -21.42 36.53
C LYS A 164 -35.49 -20.16 35.86
N LEU A 165 -36.15 -20.26 34.71
CA LEU A 165 -36.75 -19.11 34.01
C LEU A 165 -37.94 -18.55 34.77
N MET A 166 -38.75 -19.41 35.40
CA MET A 166 -39.85 -19.00 36.28
C MET A 166 -39.33 -18.36 37.57
N ALA A 167 -38.18 -18.81 38.08
CA ALA A 167 -37.49 -18.19 39.22
C ALA A 167 -36.67 -16.93 38.85
N SER A 168 -36.48 -16.67 37.55
CA SER A 168 -35.73 -15.50 37.06
C SER A 168 -36.70 -14.44 36.57
N ARG A 169 -36.50 -13.20 37.01
CA ARG A 169 -37.17 -12.05 36.40
C ARG A 169 -36.33 -11.57 35.23
N LEU A 170 -37.04 -11.28 34.14
CA LEU A 170 -36.49 -10.57 33.00
C LEU A 170 -37.07 -9.16 33.00
N GLN A 171 -36.20 -8.17 32.91
CA GLN A 171 -36.59 -6.79 32.62
C GLN A 171 -35.84 -6.36 31.37
N ALA A 172 -36.52 -5.62 30.51
CA ALA A 172 -35.93 -5.08 29.30
C ALA A 172 -36.37 -3.63 29.14
N GLY A 173 -35.57 -2.86 28.44
CA GLY A 173 -35.90 -1.50 28.12
C GLY A 173 -34.98 -0.94 27.05
N THR A 174 -35.23 0.31 26.74
CA THR A 174 -34.47 1.06 25.75
C THR A 174 -33.98 2.34 26.40
N PHE A 175 -32.74 2.69 26.13
CA PHE A 175 -32.17 3.98 26.46
C PHE A 175 -31.91 4.78 25.18
N GLU A 176 -32.49 5.97 25.10
CA GLU A 176 -32.21 6.92 24.03
C GLU A 176 -31.18 7.95 24.53
N CYS A 177 -30.05 7.97 23.86
CA CYS A 177 -29.02 8.97 24.04
C CYS A 177 -29.53 10.28 23.45
N GLY A 178 -29.63 11.31 24.27
CA GLY A 178 -29.73 12.67 23.73
C GLY A 178 -28.44 13.06 22.99
N HIS A 179 -28.50 14.16 22.24
CA HIS A 179 -27.33 14.74 21.59
C HIS A 179 -26.19 14.98 22.58
N ALA A 180 -25.06 14.30 22.36
CA ALA A 180 -23.83 14.49 23.12
C ALA A 180 -22.75 15.08 22.20
N TYR A 181 -22.61 16.40 22.24
CA TYR A 181 -21.54 17.09 21.56
C TYR A 181 -20.25 17.01 22.39
N ARG A 182 -19.53 15.91 22.24
CA ARG A 182 -18.21 15.72 22.84
C ARG A 182 -17.25 15.14 21.81
N PRO A 183 -16.38 15.98 21.22
CA PRO A 183 -15.26 15.47 20.45
C PRO A 183 -14.38 14.63 21.36
N THR A 184 -14.03 13.42 20.92
CA THR A 184 -13.04 12.58 21.59
C THR A 184 -11.71 12.70 20.86
N GLU A 185 -10.62 12.62 21.61
CA GLU A 185 -9.28 12.46 21.04
C GLU A 185 -9.11 11.07 20.40
N ASP A 186 -7.88 10.77 19.99
CA ASP A 186 -7.47 9.50 19.38
C ASP A 186 -7.54 8.35 20.41
N GLY A 187 -7.66 8.67 21.70
CA GLY A 187 -7.78 7.73 22.82
C GLY A 187 -9.23 7.43 23.24
N TRP A 188 -9.40 6.40 24.07
CA TRP A 188 -10.70 6.05 24.64
C TRP A 188 -11.16 7.08 25.67
N GLU A 189 -12.22 7.81 25.33
CA GLU A 189 -12.87 8.75 26.24
C GLU A 189 -14.28 8.33 26.59
N GLU A 190 -14.70 8.65 27.81
CA GLU A 190 -16.11 8.55 28.20
C GLU A 190 -16.91 9.65 27.52
N VAL A 191 -17.84 9.28 26.66
CA VAL A 191 -18.74 10.23 26.00
C VAL A 191 -19.92 10.54 26.92
N MET A 192 -20.51 9.51 27.50
CA MET A 192 -21.71 9.61 28.32
C MET A 192 -21.77 8.48 29.35
N THR A 193 -22.24 8.79 30.55
CA THR A 193 -22.68 7.82 31.55
C THR A 193 -24.08 8.15 32.02
N ARG A 194 -24.96 7.15 32.07
CA ARG A 194 -26.37 7.28 32.45
C ARG A 194 -26.80 6.11 33.32
N THR A 195 -27.38 6.42 34.47
CA THR A 195 -27.97 5.41 35.35
C THR A 195 -29.33 4.97 34.80
N VAL A 196 -29.49 3.67 34.62
CA VAL A 196 -30.75 3.01 34.25
C VAL A 196 -31.28 2.28 35.47
N SER A 197 -32.49 2.67 35.90
CA SER A 197 -33.20 1.99 37.00
C SER A 197 -34.04 0.84 36.47
N PHE A 198 -34.03 -0.27 37.19
CA PHE A 198 -34.97 -1.36 36.96
C PHE A 198 -36.34 -0.96 37.50
N GLU A 199 -37.43 -1.35 36.82
CA GLU A 199 -38.82 -1.08 37.26
C GLU A 199 -39.08 -1.67 38.64
N SER A 200 -38.40 -2.77 38.96
CA SER A 200 -38.34 -3.37 40.28
C SER A 200 -36.93 -3.86 40.59
N GLY A 201 -36.57 -3.86 41.86
CA GLY A 201 -35.34 -4.49 42.32
C GLY A 201 -35.29 -5.99 42.05
N PHE A 202 -34.08 -6.50 41.79
CA PHE A 202 -33.71 -7.91 41.83
C PHE A 202 -33.24 -8.28 43.24
N THR A 203 -33.22 -9.57 43.59
CA THR A 203 -32.69 -10.03 44.89
C THR A 203 -31.16 -9.89 44.98
N SER A 204 -30.49 -9.91 43.84
CA SER A 204 -29.04 -9.74 43.69
C SER A 204 -28.75 -9.02 42.38
N PRO A 205 -27.56 -8.39 42.20
CA PRO A 205 -27.21 -7.72 40.95
C PRO A 205 -27.42 -8.63 39.72
N PRO A 206 -28.27 -8.24 38.75
CA PRO A 206 -28.59 -9.07 37.59
C PRO A 206 -27.44 -9.09 36.58
N LYS A 207 -27.51 -9.99 35.61
CA LYS A 207 -26.68 -9.90 34.40
C LYS A 207 -27.34 -8.96 33.41
N VAL A 208 -26.60 -7.98 32.90
CA VAL A 208 -27.10 -6.99 31.94
C VAL A 208 -26.44 -7.22 30.59
N PHE A 209 -27.26 -7.27 29.54
CA PHE A 209 -26.84 -7.35 28.15
C PHE A 209 -27.27 -6.08 27.42
N LEU A 210 -26.39 -5.53 26.59
CA LEU A 210 -26.62 -4.30 25.84
C LEU A 210 -26.58 -4.59 24.33
N ALA A 211 -27.48 -3.97 23.58
CA ALA A 211 -27.56 -4.06 22.13
C ALA A 211 -27.72 -2.65 21.53
N PRO A 212 -26.66 -2.09 20.91
CA PRO A 212 -26.77 -0.82 20.20
C PRO A 212 -27.61 -1.00 18.93
N ASN A 213 -28.73 -0.28 18.84
CA ASN A 213 -29.72 -0.44 17.77
C ASN A 213 -29.82 0.76 16.84
N LEU A 214 -29.47 1.95 17.31
CA LEU A 214 -29.34 3.16 16.50
C LEU A 214 -28.08 3.88 16.95
N LEU A 215 -27.32 4.39 15.98
CA LEU A 215 -26.15 5.18 16.25
C LEU A 215 -25.92 6.12 15.07
N GLU A 216 -25.92 7.40 15.35
CA GLU A 216 -25.47 8.46 14.48
C GLU A 216 -24.25 9.12 15.13
N ALA A 217 -23.11 9.01 14.45
CA ALA A 217 -21.85 9.57 14.89
C ALA A 217 -21.18 10.33 13.74
N TYR A 218 -20.68 11.51 14.04
CA TYR A 218 -19.88 12.32 13.12
C TYR A 218 -18.40 12.08 13.41
N TYR A 219 -17.65 11.79 12.36
CA TYR A 219 -16.29 11.28 12.48
C TYR A 219 -15.26 12.40 12.25
N ARG A 220 -14.25 12.50 13.12
CA ARG A 220 -13.06 13.33 12.86
C ARG A 220 -12.03 12.54 12.04
N GLU A 221 -11.99 11.23 12.26
CA GLU A 221 -11.03 10.29 11.68
C GLU A 221 -11.73 9.14 10.96
N PRO A 222 -11.06 8.46 10.01
CA PRO A 222 -11.66 7.35 9.26
C PRO A 222 -12.00 6.13 10.11
N ASN A 223 -11.50 6.04 11.35
CA ASN A 223 -11.68 4.88 12.23
C ASN A 223 -12.29 5.31 13.57
N VAL A 224 -13.61 5.37 13.65
CA VAL A 224 -14.30 5.54 14.93
C VAL A 224 -14.55 4.20 15.59
N ILE A 225 -14.18 4.13 16.87
CA ILE A 225 -14.35 2.94 17.69
C ILE A 225 -15.25 3.31 18.87
N LEU A 226 -16.22 2.44 19.15
CA LEU A 226 -17.24 2.67 20.17
C LEU A 226 -17.34 1.44 21.07
N ALA A 227 -17.58 1.69 22.36
CA ALA A 227 -17.84 0.66 23.35
C ALA A 227 -19.06 1.06 24.20
N PHE A 228 -19.94 0.08 24.44
CA PHE A 228 -21.11 0.20 25.31
C PHE A 228 -20.91 -0.74 26.48
N GLU A 229 -20.87 -0.18 27.69
CA GLU A 229 -20.52 -0.90 28.90
C GLU A 229 -21.64 -0.76 29.94
N ALA A 230 -22.00 -1.86 30.60
CA ALA A 230 -22.86 -1.84 31.78
C ALA A 230 -21.97 -1.91 33.03
N GLY A 231 -21.80 -0.77 33.69
CA GLY A 231 -21.02 -0.63 34.93
C GLY A 231 -21.92 -0.54 36.17
N SER A 232 -21.30 -0.58 37.36
CA SER A 232 -21.95 -0.32 38.65
C SER A 232 -23.28 -1.06 38.85
N ILE A 233 -23.37 -2.32 38.39
CA ILE A 233 -24.63 -3.08 38.42
C ILE A 233 -24.99 -3.41 39.88
N THR A 234 -26.16 -2.96 40.32
CA THR A 234 -26.75 -3.29 41.62
C THR A 234 -28.10 -3.97 41.43
N GLU A 235 -28.78 -4.29 42.53
CA GLU A 235 -30.11 -4.88 42.54
C GLU A 235 -31.16 -4.00 41.84
N ASN A 236 -30.97 -2.68 41.82
CA ASN A 236 -32.00 -1.72 41.42
C ASN A 236 -31.64 -0.91 40.18
N LYS A 237 -30.39 -1.00 39.72
CA LYS A 237 -29.89 -0.16 38.63
C LYS A 237 -28.60 -0.69 38.03
N PHE A 238 -28.22 -0.12 36.89
CA PHE A 238 -26.85 -0.16 36.36
C PHE A 238 -26.50 1.20 35.74
N ASP A 239 -25.22 1.45 35.54
CA ASP A 239 -24.74 2.60 34.79
C ASP A 239 -24.41 2.17 33.36
N LEU A 240 -25.09 2.74 32.37
CA LEU A 240 -24.76 2.62 30.95
C LEU A 240 -23.67 3.65 30.63
N THR A 241 -22.48 3.17 30.28
CA THR A 241 -21.35 4.01 29.87
C THR A 241 -21.06 3.79 28.39
N ILE A 242 -20.95 4.89 27.65
CA ILE A 242 -20.58 4.91 26.23
C ILE A 242 -19.20 5.54 26.13
N ARG A 243 -18.26 4.80 25.53
CA ARG A 243 -16.90 5.26 25.29
C ARG A 243 -16.62 5.30 23.80
N ALA A 244 -15.85 6.29 23.37
CA ALA A 244 -15.47 6.45 21.97
C ALA A 244 -14.02 6.89 21.82
N ALA A 245 -13.45 6.62 20.64
CA ALA A 245 -12.19 7.17 20.17
C ALA A 245 -12.35 7.63 18.71
N GLY A 246 -11.75 8.76 18.34
CA GLY A 246 -11.80 9.33 16.99
C GLY A 246 -13.16 9.94 16.57
N ALA A 247 -14.13 10.02 17.47
CA ALA A 247 -15.45 10.59 17.19
C ALA A 247 -15.47 12.11 17.39
N SER A 248 -16.05 12.86 16.46
CA SER A 248 -16.29 14.31 16.63
C SER A 248 -17.54 14.57 17.46
N THR A 249 -18.61 13.79 17.24
CA THR A 249 -19.91 13.97 17.90
C THR A 249 -20.70 12.68 17.84
N ILE A 250 -21.46 12.38 18.89
CA ILE A 250 -22.51 11.34 18.89
C ILE A 250 -23.85 12.06 19.06
N SER A 251 -24.63 12.10 17.99
CA SER A 251 -25.87 12.87 17.93
C SER A 251 -27.04 12.02 18.42
N ASP A 252 -27.28 10.88 17.79
CA ASP A 252 -28.40 10.01 18.13
C ASP A 252 -27.89 8.63 18.49
N CYS A 253 -28.27 8.09 19.65
CA CYS A 253 -28.08 6.66 19.87
C CYS A 253 -29.23 6.03 20.63
N ARG A 254 -29.48 4.76 20.32
CA ARG A 254 -30.45 3.92 21.00
C ARG A 254 -29.77 2.63 21.41
N VAL A 255 -29.81 2.34 22.71
CA VAL A 255 -29.27 1.12 23.30
C VAL A 255 -30.42 0.36 23.94
N ASP A 256 -30.72 -0.81 23.40
CA ASP A 256 -31.63 -1.74 24.06
C ASP A 256 -30.87 -2.54 25.10
N TRP A 257 -31.54 -2.87 26.19
CA TRP A 257 -30.93 -3.63 27.28
C TRP A 257 -31.88 -4.71 27.79
N ILE A 258 -31.28 -5.79 28.28
CA ILE A 258 -31.97 -6.89 28.96
C ILE A 258 -31.23 -7.19 30.26
N ALA A 259 -31.94 -7.20 31.37
CA ALA A 259 -31.45 -7.62 32.67
C ALA A 259 -32.11 -8.94 33.09
N VAL A 260 -31.28 -9.91 33.48
CA VAL A 260 -31.74 -11.24 33.93
C VAL A 260 -31.17 -11.51 35.32
N GLY A 261 -32.05 -11.73 36.29
CA GLY A 261 -31.68 -12.00 37.68
C GLY A 261 -32.80 -12.72 38.43
N SER A 262 -32.54 -13.15 39.66
CA SER A 262 -33.56 -13.77 40.51
C SER A 262 -34.49 -12.75 41.15
N VAL A 263 -35.71 -13.18 41.42
CA VAL A 263 -36.72 -12.50 42.24
C VAL A 263 -37.05 -13.41 43.41
N GLU A 264 -37.25 -12.82 44.58
CA GLU A 264 -37.85 -13.51 45.75
C GLU A 264 -39.35 -13.76 45.53
#